data_AF-A0A965XT47-F1
#
_entry.id   AF-A0A965XT47-F1
#
_cell.length_a   1.000
_cell.length_b   1.000
_cell.length_c   1.000
_cell.angle_alpha   90.00
_cell.angle_beta   90.00
_cell.angle_gamma   90.00
#
_symmetry.space_group_name_H-M   'P 1'
#
loop_
_entity.id
_entity.type
_entity.pdbx_description
1 polymer ?
#
loop_
_entity_poly.entity_id
_entity_poly.type
_entity_poly.pdbx_seq_one_letter_code
_entity_poly.pdbx_strand_id
1 'polypeptide(L)'
;MERKGKIFGTLDPFLEPGPIMGRTTANAQFLEALLEADPFDEYHFFLPDIRVRDRLRAELADLRPDLARDKRIRVMTRLDLPARLTATDYHCFHLSDCITAPGDLARVRNRFSRRIFPITSTTHSLSRADYA
;
A
#
# COMPACT_ATOMS: atom_id res chain seq x y z
N MET A 1 -13.06 -16.85 -17.33
CA MET A 1 -12.64 -17.33 -16.00
C MET A 1 -12.93 -16.21 -15.02
N GLU A 2 -13.85 -16.41 -14.09
CA GLU A 2 -14.23 -15.40 -13.08
C GLU A 2 -12.98 -15.00 -12.27
N ARG A 3 -12.57 -13.73 -12.30
CA ARG A 3 -11.51 -13.23 -11.43
C ARG A 3 -12.03 -13.35 -9.99
N LYS A 4 -11.53 -14.33 -9.22
CA LYS A 4 -11.66 -14.28 -7.76
C LYS A 4 -10.98 -12.99 -7.28
N GLY A 5 -11.75 -12.13 -6.62
CA GLY A 5 -11.36 -10.78 -6.19
C GLY A 5 -10.00 -10.76 -5.49
N LYS A 6 -8.93 -10.36 -6.19
CA LYS A 6 -7.61 -10.15 -5.63
C LYS A 6 -7.53 -8.72 -5.10
N ILE A 7 -7.52 -8.57 -3.79
CA ILE A 7 -7.40 -7.26 -3.13
C ILE A 7 -5.97 -7.07 -2.66
N PHE A 8 -5.34 -5.99 -3.12
CA PHE A 8 -4.04 -5.53 -2.67
C PHE A 8 -4.18 -4.62 -1.45
N GLY A 9 -3.28 -4.76 -0.47
CA GLY A 9 -3.20 -3.89 0.69
C GLY A 9 -1.82 -3.25 0.89
N THR A 10 -1.79 -2.05 1.46
CA THR A 10 -0.56 -1.40 1.92
C THR A 10 -0.82 -0.51 3.13
N LEU A 11 0.22 -0.28 3.93
CA LEU A 11 0.21 0.71 5.02
C LEU A 11 0.87 2.04 4.63
N ASP A 12 1.35 2.12 3.38
CA ASP A 12 2.27 3.16 2.92
C ASP A 12 1.71 3.90 1.71
N PRO A 13 1.94 5.21 1.63
CA PRO A 13 1.46 6.02 0.52
C PRO A 13 2.28 5.81 -0.77
N PHE A 14 3.52 5.31 -0.66
CA PHE A 14 4.55 5.26 -1.72
C PHE A 14 4.95 6.62 -2.32
N LEU A 15 4.08 7.63 -2.28
CA LEU A 15 4.34 9.02 -2.63
C LEU A 15 4.84 9.78 -1.38
N GLU A 16 6.14 9.66 -1.10
CA GLU A 16 6.79 10.27 0.06
C GLU A 16 7.54 11.55 -0.33
N PRO A 17 7.26 12.73 0.28
CA PRO A 17 8.14 13.88 0.15
C PRO A 17 9.41 13.66 0.99
N GLY A 18 10.60 13.80 0.41
CA GLY A 18 11.84 13.69 1.19
C GLY A 18 13.13 13.69 0.37
N PRO A 19 14.29 13.90 1.03
CA PRO A 19 15.60 14.02 0.37
C PRO A 19 16.25 12.66 0.04
N ILE A 20 15.69 11.52 0.48
CA ILE A 20 16.24 10.20 0.21
C ILE A 20 15.83 9.77 -1.21
N MET A 21 16.54 10.34 -2.19
CA MET A 21 16.24 10.25 -3.62
C MET A 21 16.00 8.81 -4.09
N GLY A 22 16.80 7.84 -3.61
CA GLY A 22 16.67 6.44 -4.01
C GLY A 22 15.36 5.77 -3.57
N ARG A 23 14.92 5.98 -2.32
CA ARG A 23 13.70 5.37 -1.78
C ARG A 23 12.46 6.02 -2.39
N THR A 24 12.42 7.34 -2.46
CA THR A 24 11.27 8.08 -3.00
C THR A 24 11.03 7.74 -4.47
N THR A 25 12.08 7.71 -5.30
CA THR A 25 11.93 7.35 -6.72
C THR A 25 11.50 5.90 -6.90
N ALA A 26 12.11 4.95 -6.17
CA ALA A 26 11.74 3.54 -6.28
C ALA A 26 10.29 3.27 -5.85
N ASN A 27 9.83 3.89 -4.76
CA ASN A 27 8.47 3.74 -4.26
C ASN A 27 7.43 4.34 -5.24
N ALA A 28 7.69 5.52 -5.79
CA ALA A 28 6.82 6.14 -6.78
C ALA A 28 6.73 5.29 -8.06
N GLN A 29 7.87 4.84 -8.60
CA GLN A 29 7.91 3.97 -9.78
C GLN A 29 7.21 2.63 -9.55
N PHE A 30 7.33 2.05 -8.35
CA PHE A 30 6.58 0.85 -7.98
C PHE A 30 5.08 1.10 -8.04
N LEU A 31 4.59 2.19 -7.44
CA LEU A 31 3.16 2.50 -7.42
C LEU A 31 2.63 2.74 -8.85
N GLU A 32 3.34 3.52 -9.66
CA GLU A 32 3.00 3.76 -11.06
C GLU A 32 2.91 2.44 -11.84
N ALA A 33 3.94 1.59 -11.76
CA ALA A 33 3.96 0.31 -12.47
C ALA A 33 2.87 -0.66 -11.98
N LEU A 34 2.59 -0.68 -10.67
CA LEU A 34 1.53 -1.51 -10.08
C LEU A 34 0.14 -1.11 -10.59
N LEU A 35 -0.13 0.19 -10.62
CA LEU A 35 -1.41 0.69 -11.10
C LEU A 35 -1.53 0.49 -12.61
N GLU A 36 -0.47 0.75 -13.38
CA GLU A 36 -0.45 0.57 -14.85
C GLU A 36 -0.70 -0.87 -15.26
N ALA A 37 -0.04 -1.84 -14.61
CA ALA A 37 -0.27 -3.26 -14.88
C ALA A 37 -1.65 -3.76 -14.43
N ASP A 38 -2.30 -3.03 -13.53
CA ASP A 38 -3.63 -3.27 -12.97
C ASP A 38 -3.99 -4.75 -12.61
N PRO A 39 -3.13 -5.51 -11.88
CA PRO A 39 -3.35 -6.94 -11.70
C PRO A 39 -4.37 -7.29 -10.60
N PHE A 40 -4.86 -6.30 -9.86
CA PHE A 40 -5.75 -6.47 -8.69
C PHE A 40 -7.14 -5.92 -8.96
N ASP A 41 -8.16 -6.43 -8.27
CA ASP A 41 -9.53 -5.91 -8.42
C ASP A 41 -9.71 -4.61 -7.62
N GLU A 42 -9.07 -4.54 -6.45
CA GLU A 42 -9.08 -3.35 -5.59
C GLU A 42 -7.71 -3.12 -4.92
N TYR A 43 -7.44 -1.85 -4.62
CA TYR A 43 -6.23 -1.34 -3.98
C TYR A 43 -6.59 -0.62 -2.69
N HIS A 44 -6.21 -1.18 -1.54
CA HIS A 44 -6.51 -0.62 -0.23
C HIS A 44 -5.27 -0.02 0.42
N PHE A 45 -5.33 1.27 0.75
CA PHE A 45 -4.30 1.99 1.47
C PHE A 45 -4.77 2.30 2.89
N PHE A 46 -3.93 2.03 3.89
CA PHE A 46 -4.21 2.29 5.31
C PHE A 46 -3.20 3.27 5.92
N LEU A 47 -3.57 4.55 5.94
CA LEU A 47 -2.68 5.67 6.24
C LEU A 47 -2.71 6.04 7.72
N PRO A 48 -1.61 6.60 8.26
CA PRO A 48 -1.49 6.89 9.68
C PRO A 48 -2.53 7.90 10.18
N ASP A 49 -2.92 8.87 9.35
CA ASP A 49 -3.85 9.93 9.74
C ASP A 49 -4.71 10.41 8.56
N ILE A 50 -5.70 11.24 8.90
CA ILE A 50 -6.70 11.76 7.98
C ILE A 50 -6.10 12.67 6.89
N ARG A 51 -5.06 13.44 7.23
CA ARG A 51 -4.42 14.38 6.31
C ARG A 51 -3.62 13.63 5.25
N VAL A 52 -2.86 12.60 5.65
CA VAL A 52 -2.12 11.74 4.70
C VAL A 52 -3.09 10.96 3.82
N ARG A 53 -4.18 10.45 4.40
CA ARG A 53 -5.26 9.77 3.66
C ARG A 53 -5.86 10.67 2.58
N ASP A 54 -6.26 11.88 2.93
CA ASP A 54 -6.96 12.78 2.01
C ASP A 54 -6.05 13.31 0.92
N ARG A 55 -4.78 13.60 1.26
CA ARG A 55 -3.76 13.94 0.28
C ARG A 55 -3.54 12.83 -0.74
N LEU A 56 -3.26 11.60 -0.28
CA LEU A 56 -3.01 10.48 -1.18
C LEU A 56 -4.24 10.17 -2.04
N ARG A 57 -5.44 10.30 -1.48
CA ARG A 57 -6.69 10.11 -2.24
C ARG A 57 -6.81 11.09 -3.40
N ALA A 58 -6.44 12.35 -3.21
CA ALA A 58 -6.43 13.34 -4.29
C ALA A 58 -5.35 12.99 -5.34
N GLU A 59 -4.12 12.72 -4.90
CA GLU A 59 -3.00 12.37 -5.80
C GLU A 59 -3.32 11.12 -6.65
N LEU A 60 -3.94 10.09 -6.07
CA LEU A 60 -4.34 8.88 -6.80
C LEU A 60 -5.51 9.12 -7.76
N ALA A 61 -6.44 10.03 -7.42
CA ALA A 61 -7.55 10.37 -8.31
C ALA A 61 -7.07 11.13 -9.56
N ASP A 62 -6.03 11.95 -9.41
CA ASP A 62 -5.39 12.64 -10.52
C ASP A 62 -4.52 11.68 -11.36
N LEU A 63 -3.79 10.77 -10.71
CA LEU A 63 -2.91 9.80 -11.38
C LEU A 63 -3.69 8.72 -12.17
N ARG A 64 -4.77 8.19 -11.60
CA ARG A 64 -5.60 7.12 -12.19
C ARG A 64 -7.10 7.41 -12.05
N PRO A 65 -7.63 8.37 -12.83
CA PRO A 65 -9.03 8.78 -12.76
C PRO A 65 -10.01 7.67 -13.14
N ASP A 66 -9.56 6.69 -13.95
CA ASP A 66 -10.30 5.48 -14.30
C ASP A 66 -10.54 4.59 -13.07
N LEU A 67 -9.50 4.27 -12.30
CA LEU A 67 -9.60 3.44 -11.10
C LEU A 67 -10.37 4.14 -9.98
N ALA A 68 -10.25 5.46 -9.88
CA ALA A 68 -11.01 6.28 -8.94
C ALA A 68 -12.52 6.25 -9.27
N ARG A 69 -12.88 6.38 -10.55
CA ARG A 69 -14.27 6.31 -11.02
C ARG A 69 -14.91 4.96 -10.71
N ASP A 70 -14.16 3.89 -10.91
CA ASP A 70 -14.61 2.51 -10.64
C ASP A 70 -14.60 2.16 -9.14
N LYS A 71 -14.18 3.10 -8.26
CA LYS A 71 -14.07 2.93 -6.81
C LYS A 71 -13.16 1.76 -6.40
N ARG A 72 -12.16 1.45 -7.24
CA ARG A 72 -11.19 0.37 -7.03
C ARG A 72 -10.04 0.78 -6.12
N ILE A 73 -9.82 2.08 -5.92
CA ILE A 73 -8.86 2.61 -4.95
C ILE A 73 -9.61 3.02 -3.67
N ARG A 74 -9.26 2.39 -2.54
CA ARG A 74 -9.79 2.74 -1.22
C ARG A 74 -8.69 3.25 -0.31
N VAL A 75 -8.79 4.51 0.08
CA VAL A 75 -7.82 5.18 0.95
C VAL A 75 -8.46 5.38 2.32
N MET A 76 -8.00 4.64 3.33
CA MET A 76 -8.55 4.55 4.68
C MET A 76 -7.48 4.90 5.73
N THR A 77 -7.85 4.94 7.00
CA THR A 77 -6.89 5.10 8.10
C THR A 77 -6.50 3.75 8.69
N ARG A 78 -5.36 3.68 9.40
CA ARG A 78 -4.94 2.46 10.10
C ARG A 78 -5.94 1.97 11.15
N LEU A 79 -6.83 2.85 11.65
CA LEU A 79 -7.91 2.47 12.57
C LEU A 79 -8.94 1.55 11.91
N ASP A 80 -9.08 1.62 10.59
CA ASP A 80 -10.01 0.78 9.82
C ASP A 80 -9.44 -0.64 9.58
N LEU A 81 -8.14 -0.84 9.79
CA LEU A 81 -7.43 -2.06 9.42
C LEU A 81 -7.97 -3.32 10.11
N PRO A 82 -8.22 -3.37 11.43
CA PRO A 82 -8.72 -4.59 12.10
C PRO A 82 -10.10 -5.04 11.56
N ALA A 83 -11.02 -4.09 11.38
CA ALA A 83 -12.34 -4.36 10.84
C ALA A 83 -12.23 -4.86 9.39
N ARG A 84 -11.36 -4.24 8.59
CA ARG A 84 -11.13 -4.65 7.19
C ARG A 84 -10.49 -6.02 7.08
N LEU A 85 -9.50 -6.36 7.90
CA LEU A 85 -8.88 -7.68 7.91
C LEU A 85 -9.87 -8.78 8.30
N THR A 86 -10.81 -8.49 9.20
CA THR A 86 -11.87 -9.42 9.58
C THR A 86 -12.87 -9.65 8.44
N ALA A 87 -13.14 -8.64 7.61
CA ALA A 87 -14.19 -8.68 6.60
C ALA A 87 -13.69 -9.00 5.18
N THR A 88 -12.38 -8.96 4.95
CA THR A 88 -11.79 -8.97 3.59
C THR A 88 -10.67 -10.00 3.50
N ASP A 89 -10.77 -10.89 2.52
CA ASP A 89 -9.69 -11.82 2.18
C ASP A 89 -8.69 -11.13 1.24
N TYR A 90 -7.62 -10.60 1.81
CA TYR A 90 -6.57 -9.95 1.03
C TYR A 90 -5.72 -10.98 0.26
N HIS A 91 -5.30 -10.59 -0.95
CA HIS A 91 -4.37 -11.39 -1.73
C HIS A 91 -2.94 -11.26 -1.22
N CYS A 92 -2.51 -10.02 -0.95
CA CYS A 92 -1.21 -9.71 -0.39
C CYS A 92 -1.22 -8.32 0.24
N PHE A 93 -0.23 -8.07 1.10
CA PHE A 93 0.22 -6.73 1.43
C PHE A 93 1.62 -6.48 0.89
N HIS A 94 1.88 -5.26 0.43
CA HIS A 94 3.21 -4.78 0.10
C HIS A 94 3.53 -3.51 0.86
N LEU A 95 4.75 -3.41 1.39
CA LEU A 95 5.23 -2.28 2.17
C LEU A 95 6.41 -1.61 1.46
N SER A 96 6.50 -0.31 1.68
CA SER A 96 7.53 0.57 1.14
C SER A 96 8.92 0.34 1.74
N ASP A 97 9.03 -0.37 2.87
CA ASP A 97 10.30 -0.86 3.42
C ASP A 97 10.11 -2.14 4.24
N CYS A 98 11.21 -2.86 4.44
CA CYS A 98 11.24 -4.12 5.17
C CYS A 98 11.55 -3.97 6.66
N ILE A 99 11.69 -2.74 7.18
CA ILE A 99 12.26 -2.49 8.52
C ILE A 99 11.16 -2.14 9.52
N THR A 100 10.23 -1.26 9.14
CA THR A 100 9.37 -0.57 10.10
C THR A 100 8.12 -1.37 10.47
N ALA A 101 7.28 -1.68 9.49
CA ALA A 101 5.94 -2.22 9.69
C ALA A 101 5.74 -3.74 9.47
N PRO A 102 6.63 -4.53 8.83
CA PRO A 102 6.32 -5.94 8.54
C PRO A 102 5.97 -6.78 9.77
N GLY A 103 6.70 -6.62 10.88
CA GLY A 103 6.48 -7.38 12.11
C GLY A 103 5.12 -7.07 12.75
N ASP A 104 4.80 -5.79 12.89
CA ASP A 104 3.52 -5.34 13.45
C ASP A 104 2.34 -5.73 12.56
N LEU A 105 2.47 -5.56 11.24
CA LEU A 105 1.45 -5.99 10.29
C LEU A 105 1.23 -7.51 10.35
N ALA A 106 2.29 -8.31 10.50
CA ALA A 106 2.16 -9.76 10.64
C ALA A 106 1.38 -10.13 11.92
N ARG A 107 1.64 -9.44 13.04
CA ARG A 107 0.89 -9.64 14.30
C ARG A 107 -0.60 -9.29 14.12
N VAL A 108 -0.90 -8.14 13.52
CA VAL A 108 -2.27 -7.68 13.29
C VAL A 108 -3.00 -8.63 12.32
N ARG A 109 -2.37 -9.04 11.22
CA ARG A 109 -2.89 -10.04 10.28
C ARG A 109 -3.23 -11.35 11.00
N ASN A 110 -2.30 -11.89 11.79
CA ASN A 110 -2.50 -13.16 12.47
C ASN A 110 -3.64 -13.09 13.51
N ARG A 111 -3.92 -11.90 14.06
CA ARG A 111 -4.99 -11.69 15.04
C ARG A 111 -6.37 -11.55 14.41
N PHE A 112 -6.49 -10.83 13.28
CA PHE A 112 -7.80 -10.41 12.76
C PHE A 112 -8.17 -11.03 11.41
N SER A 113 -7.20 -11.48 10.62
CA SER A 113 -7.49 -11.99 9.29
C SER A 113 -7.97 -13.43 9.33
N ARG A 114 -9.02 -13.73 8.54
CA ARG A 114 -9.56 -15.09 8.37
C ARG A 114 -8.61 -16.00 7.60
N ARG A 115 -7.82 -15.41 6.69
CA ARG A 115 -6.90 -16.13 5.81
C ARG A 115 -5.53 -15.45 5.81
N ILE A 116 -4.50 -16.22 6.11
CA ILE A 116 -3.12 -15.70 6.04
C ILE A 116 -2.75 -15.40 4.58
N PHE A 117 -2.23 -14.19 4.37
CA PHE A 117 -1.73 -13.70 3.09
C PHE A 117 -0.27 -13.24 3.23
N PRO A 118 0.51 -13.26 2.14
CA PRO A 118 1.90 -12.80 2.13
C PRO A 118 1.99 -11.29 2.42
N ILE A 119 2.99 -10.92 3.23
CA ILE A 119 3.43 -9.54 3.42
C ILE A 119 4.79 -9.44 2.74
N THR A 120 4.90 -8.55 1.77
CA THR A 120 6.11 -8.31 0.98
C THR A 120 6.60 -6.89 1.21
N SER A 121 7.86 -6.61 0.89
CA SER A 121 8.42 -5.26 0.99
C SER A 121 9.58 -5.10 0.02
N THR A 122 9.87 -3.87 -0.37
CA THR A 122 11.10 -3.56 -1.10
C THR A 122 12.32 -3.71 -0.19
N THR A 123 13.35 -4.37 -0.71
CA THR A 123 14.69 -4.36 -0.11
C THR A 123 15.45 -3.17 -0.67
N HIS A 124 15.53 -2.06 0.08
CA HIS A 124 16.31 -0.91 -0.35
C HIS A 124 17.79 -1.15 -0.06
N SER A 125 18.64 -1.16 -1.10
CA SER A 125 20.06 -0.83 -0.94
C SER A 125 20.14 0.69 -0.82
N LEU A 126 20.16 1.20 0.41
CA LEU A 126 20.24 2.64 0.66
C LEU A 126 21.63 3.15 0.25
N SER A 127 21.73 3.79 -0.92
CA SER A 127 22.87 4.66 -1.23
C SER A 127 22.68 5.97 -0.49
N ARG A 128 23.29 6.08 0.68
CA ARG A 128 23.29 7.29 1.50
C ARG A 128 24.30 8.29 0.95
N ALA A 129 23.83 9.33 0.26
CA ALA A 129 24.68 10.43 -0.20
C ALA A 129 25.29 11.24 0.98
N ASP A 130 24.77 11.04 2.19
CA ASP A 130 25.18 11.68 3.44
C ASP A 130 26.14 10.81 4.29
N TYR A 131 26.51 9.62 3.81
CA TYR A 131 27.61 8.83 4.37
C TYR A 131 28.84 9.07 3.48
N ALA A 132 29.59 10.12 3.82
CA ALA A 132 30.93 10.40 3.30
C ALA A 132 31.91 10.54 4.47
#